data_AF-X1Q562-F1
#
_entry.id   AF-X1Q562-F1
#
_cell.length_a   1.000
_cell.length_b   1.000
_cell.length_c   1.000
_cell.angle_alpha   90.00
_cell.angle_beta   90.00
_cell.angle_gamma   90.00
#
_symmetry.space_group_name_H-M   'P 1'
#
loop_
_entity.id
_entity.type
_entity.pdbx_description
1 polymer ?
#
loop_
_entity_poly.entity_id
_entity_poly.type
_entity_poly.pdbx_seq_one_letter_code
_entity_poly.pdbx_strand_id
1 'polypeptide(L)'
;MNKENNILDIKKIGKISLLNIIWQWEIILLFIFITVVTINSNLSPYFLDYTNLMNTTFNFIEKAIIALPMMFVIICGDIDISVASIIALSSVFMGMASQAGVNTFGLVAIGLFSGSAAGFLNGFIITKFGIPAIAVTLG
;
A
#
# COMPACT_ATOMS: atom_id res chain seq x y z
N MET A 1 11.06 38.86 -44.90
CA MET A 1 11.51 37.98 -43.80
C MET A 1 10.95 38.56 -42.51
N ASN A 2 10.16 37.91 -41.65
CA ASN A 2 9.93 36.49 -41.45
C ASN A 2 8.73 36.34 -40.48
N LYS A 3 7.53 36.02 -40.96
CA LYS A 3 6.33 35.72 -40.12
C LYS A 3 6.13 34.21 -39.91
N GLU A 4 6.82 33.37 -40.68
CA GLU A 4 6.64 31.91 -40.66
C GLU A 4 7.40 31.23 -39.52
N ASN A 5 8.51 31.82 -39.05
CA ASN A 5 9.27 31.25 -37.94
C ASN A 5 8.55 31.26 -36.58
N ASN A 6 7.54 32.11 -36.38
CA ASN A 6 6.82 32.21 -35.11
C ASN A 6 5.70 31.16 -34.96
N ILE A 7 5.19 30.63 -36.08
CA ILE A 7 4.08 29.65 -36.10
C ILE A 7 4.61 28.22 -35.85
N LEU A 8 5.85 27.95 -36.28
CA LEU A 8 6.51 26.66 -36.08
C LEU A 8 6.88 26.40 -34.61
N ASP A 9 7.21 27.44 -33.84
CA ASP A 9 7.49 27.30 -32.39
C ASP A 9 6.22 27.01 -31.58
N ILE A 10 5.09 27.67 -31.85
CA ILE A 10 3.83 27.45 -31.12
C ILE A 10 3.31 26.02 -31.29
N LYS A 11 3.40 25.46 -32.50
CA LYS A 11 3.03 24.05 -32.76
C LYS A 11 3.98 23.06 -32.06
N LYS A 12 5.26 23.40 -31.94
CA LYS A 12 6.26 22.58 -31.25
C LYS A 12 6.02 22.58 -29.73
N ILE A 13 5.72 23.75 -29.16
CA ILE A 13 5.37 23.94 -27.75
C ILE A 13 4.11 23.15 -27.37
N GLY A 14 3.07 23.16 -28.22
CA GLY A 14 1.84 22.37 -28.00
C GLY A 14 2.04 20.85 -28.09
N LYS A 15 2.92 20.38 -28.98
CA LYS A 15 3.21 18.94 -29.13
C LYS A 15 4.10 18.40 -28.00
N ILE A 16 5.02 19.22 -27.48
CA ILE A 16 5.87 18.90 -26.32
C ILE A 16 5.03 18.87 -25.03
N SER A 17 4.03 19.75 -24.90
CA SER A 17 3.08 19.76 -23.77
C SER A 17 2.25 18.48 -23.69
N LEU A 18 1.71 17.98 -24.81
CA LEU A 18 0.91 16.75 -24.83
C LEU A 18 1.74 15.49 -24.53
N LEU A 19 2.98 15.41 -25.05
CA LEU A 19 3.86 14.29 -24.74
C LEU A 19 4.23 14.27 -23.25
N ASN A 20 4.53 15.43 -22.66
CA ASN A 20 4.85 15.52 -21.23
C ASN A 20 3.67 15.13 -20.32
N ILE A 21 2.43 15.37 -20.76
CA ILE A 21 1.22 14.91 -20.04
C ILE A 21 1.10 13.38 -20.10
N ILE A 22 1.37 12.77 -21.25
CA ILE A 22 1.29 11.30 -21.42
C ILE A 22 2.34 10.57 -20.56
N TRP A 23 3.48 11.22 -20.29
CA TRP A 23 4.55 10.69 -19.43
C TRP A 23 4.36 10.97 -17.93
N GLN A 24 3.23 11.53 -17.53
CA GLN A 24 2.88 11.68 -16.12
C GLN A 24 2.53 10.32 -15.51
N TRP A 25 2.95 10.11 -14.26
CA TRP A 25 2.75 8.86 -13.53
C TRP A 25 1.27 8.50 -13.43
N GLU A 26 0.41 9.49 -13.32
CA GLU A 26 -1.05 9.38 -13.24
C GLU A 26 -1.64 8.79 -14.52
N ILE A 27 -1.17 9.24 -15.69
CA ILE A 27 -1.63 8.74 -16.99
C ILE A 27 -1.14 7.32 -17.23
N ILE A 28 0.10 7.02 -16.83
CA ILE A 28 0.65 5.66 -16.91
C ILE A 28 -0.18 4.71 -16.03
N LEU A 29 -0.47 5.09 -14.79
CA LEU A 29 -1.29 4.29 -13.87
C LEU A 29 -2.73 4.11 -14.40
N LEU A 30 -3.34 5.16 -14.95
CA LEU A 30 -4.67 5.09 -15.56
C LEU A 30 -4.67 4.14 -16.76
N PHE A 31 -3.65 4.22 -17.62
CA PHE A 31 -3.50 3.34 -18.78
C PHE A 31 -3.33 1.87 -18.36
N ILE A 32 -2.48 1.60 -17.36
CA ILE A 32 -2.30 0.26 -16.79
C ILE A 32 -3.62 -0.24 -16.21
N PHE A 33 -4.32 0.58 -15.43
CA PHE A 33 -5.61 0.22 -14.83
C PHE A 33 -6.63 -0.19 -15.90
N ILE A 34 -6.84 0.63 -16.93
CA ILE A 34 -7.78 0.34 -18.03
C ILE A 34 -7.38 -0.96 -18.75
N THR A 35 -6.10 -1.14 -19.01
CA THR A 35 -5.58 -2.32 -19.70
C THR A 35 -5.84 -3.59 -18.89
N VAL A 36 -5.50 -3.57 -17.59
CA VAL A 36 -5.73 -4.70 -16.68
C VAL A 36 -7.21 -5.03 -16.57
N VAL A 37 -8.07 -4.03 -16.38
CA VAL A 37 -9.53 -4.23 -16.30
C VAL A 37 -10.07 -4.84 -17.58
N THR A 38 -9.68 -4.31 -18.74
CA THR A 38 -10.16 -4.81 -20.04
C THR A 38 -9.73 -6.25 -20.28
N ILE A 39 -8.45 -6.58 -20.07
CA ILE A 39 -7.94 -7.93 -20.26
C ILE A 39 -8.63 -8.91 -19.33
N ASN A 40 -8.71 -8.61 -18.03
CA ASN A 40 -9.29 -9.53 -17.06
C ASN A 40 -10.81 -9.71 -17.23
N SER A 41 -11.52 -8.67 -17.68
CA SER A 41 -12.95 -8.78 -18.02
C SER A 41 -13.21 -9.75 -19.18
N ASN A 42 -12.25 -9.89 -20.11
CA ASN A 42 -12.35 -10.84 -21.22
C ASN A 42 -11.86 -12.25 -20.84
N LEU A 43 -10.93 -12.37 -19.89
CA LEU A 43 -10.39 -13.65 -19.45
C LEU A 43 -11.31 -14.41 -18.48
N SER A 44 -12.13 -13.69 -17.70
CA SER A 44 -13.01 -14.31 -16.71
C SER A 44 -14.39 -13.62 -16.67
N PRO A 45 -15.50 -14.37 -16.83
CA PRO A 45 -16.84 -13.82 -16.70
C PRO A 45 -17.14 -13.36 -15.27
N TYR A 46 -16.36 -13.81 -14.27
CA TYR A 46 -16.53 -13.45 -12.86
C TYR A 46 -15.76 -12.19 -12.46
N PHE A 47 -14.91 -11.63 -13.33
CA PHE A 47 -14.04 -10.51 -12.96
C PHE A 47 -14.83 -9.28 -12.48
N LEU A 48 -15.85 -8.87 -13.24
CA LEU A 48 -16.73 -7.74 -12.90
C LEU A 48 -18.00 -8.17 -12.14
N ASP A 49 -18.09 -9.41 -11.70
CA ASP A 49 -19.24 -9.89 -10.93
C ASP A 49 -19.33 -9.15 -9.58
N TYR A 50 -20.56 -8.82 -9.16
CA TYR A 50 -20.79 -8.05 -7.92
C TYR A 50 -20.20 -8.72 -6.70
N THR A 51 -20.35 -10.04 -6.56
CA THR A 51 -19.81 -10.79 -5.43
C THR A 51 -18.29 -10.80 -5.47
N ASN A 52 -17.69 -10.96 -6.65
CA ASN A 52 -16.24 -10.92 -6.81
C ASN A 52 -15.65 -9.54 -6.48
N LEU A 53 -16.26 -8.47 -6.97
CA LEU A 53 -15.86 -7.09 -6.67
C LEU A 53 -15.96 -6.82 -5.17
N MET A 54 -17.08 -7.18 -4.55
CA MET A 54 -17.29 -7.02 -3.11
C MET A 54 -16.24 -7.76 -2.28
N ASN A 55 -16.01 -9.05 -2.58
CA ASN A 55 -15.01 -9.86 -1.89
C ASN A 55 -13.59 -9.32 -2.07
N THR A 56 -13.26 -8.85 -3.27
CA THR A 56 -11.94 -8.26 -3.56
C THR A 56 -11.74 -6.97 -2.78
N THR A 57 -12.75 -6.09 -2.73
CA THR A 57 -12.71 -4.88 -1.92
C THR A 57 -12.57 -5.20 -0.43
N PHE A 58 -13.31 -6.17 0.12
CA PHE A 58 -13.16 -6.59 1.52
C PHE A 58 -11.74 -7.07 1.84
N ASN A 59 -11.13 -7.87 0.96
CA ASN A 59 -9.75 -8.31 1.15
C ASN A 59 -8.73 -7.17 1.03
N PHE A 60 -9.05 -6.11 0.27
CA PHE A 60 -8.20 -4.93 0.15
C PHE A 60 -8.26 -4.01 1.38
N ILE A 61 -9.43 -3.92 2.04
CA ILE A 61 -9.62 -3.10 3.25
C ILE A 61 -8.59 -3.44 4.33
N GLU A 62 -8.23 -4.70 4.50
CA GLU A 62 -7.18 -5.13 5.44
C GLU A 62 -5.86 -4.35 5.21
N LYS A 63 -5.40 -4.26 3.96
CA LYS A 63 -4.16 -3.55 3.61
C LYS A 63 -4.32 -2.03 3.76
N ALA A 64 -5.52 -1.51 3.45
CA ALA A 64 -5.82 -0.09 3.63
C ALA A 64 -5.77 0.32 5.11
N ILE A 65 -6.29 -0.50 6.02
CA ILE A 65 -6.23 -0.26 7.47
C ILE A 65 -4.78 -0.26 7.97
N ILE A 66 -3.93 -1.14 7.44
CA ILE A 66 -2.50 -1.19 7.77
C ILE A 66 -1.75 0.04 7.25
N ALA A 67 -2.11 0.55 6.07
CA ALA A 67 -1.47 1.72 5.47
C ALA A 67 -1.75 3.03 6.22
N LEU A 68 -2.91 3.14 6.90
CA LEU A 68 -3.29 4.33 7.68
C LEU A 68 -2.28 4.68 8.80
N PRO A 69 -1.93 3.78 9.75
CA PRO A 69 -0.92 4.07 10.76
C PRO A 69 0.49 4.21 10.17
N MET A 70 0.79 3.48 9.09
CA MET A 70 2.07 3.58 8.38
C MET A 70 2.29 4.99 7.80
N MET A 71 1.22 5.65 7.35
CA MET A 71 1.28 7.03 6.89
C MET A 71 1.82 7.99 7.98
N PHE A 72 1.43 7.80 9.25
CA PHE A 72 1.94 8.65 10.33
C PHE A 72 3.46 8.50 10.50
N VAL A 73 4.00 7.29 10.34
CA VAL A 73 5.45 7.08 10.41
C VAL A 73 6.17 7.75 9.25
N ILE A 74 5.62 7.64 8.04
CA ILE A 74 6.17 8.29 6.84
C ILE A 74 6.15 9.82 6.98
N ILE A 75 5.08 10.40 7.55
CA ILE A 75 4.99 11.84 7.79
C ILE A 75 6.07 12.33 8.76
N CYS A 76 6.48 11.50 9.73
CA CYS A 76 7.59 11.80 10.63
C CYS A 76 8.96 11.76 9.93
N GLY A 77 9.04 11.38 8.65
CA GLY A 77 10.28 11.25 7.89
C GLY A 77 11.01 9.93 8.12
N ASP A 78 10.37 8.99 8.81
CA ASP A 78 10.90 7.66 9.10
C ASP A 78 10.27 6.59 8.19
N ILE A 79 10.94 5.44 8.09
CA ILE A 79 10.41 4.26 7.39
C ILE A 79 10.29 3.13 8.41
N ASP A 80 9.07 2.61 8.58
CA ASP A 80 8.76 1.46 9.42
C ASP A 80 8.65 0.19 8.59
N ILE A 81 9.60 -0.74 8.79
CA ILE A 81 9.61 -2.06 8.15
C ILE A 81 8.91 -3.12 9.01
N SER A 82 8.67 -2.83 10.29
CA SER A 82 8.24 -3.80 11.30
C SER A 82 6.80 -4.26 11.14
N VAL A 83 5.98 -3.56 10.35
CA VAL A 83 4.60 -3.96 10.06
C VAL A 83 4.54 -5.40 9.52
N ALA A 84 5.46 -5.78 8.64
CA ALA A 84 5.50 -7.14 8.09
C ALA A 84 5.92 -8.17 9.15
N SER A 85 6.95 -7.89 9.95
CA SER A 85 7.43 -8.82 11.00
C SER A 85 6.42 -8.95 12.15
N ILE A 86 5.72 -7.88 12.51
CA ILE A 86 4.65 -7.87 13.51
C ILE A 86 3.45 -8.70 13.04
N ILE A 87 2.99 -8.53 11.79
CA ILE A 87 1.90 -9.35 11.23
C ILE A 87 2.28 -10.83 11.25
N ALA A 88 3.53 -11.16 10.86
CA ALA A 88 4.01 -12.54 10.88
C ALA A 88 4.05 -13.10 12.31
N LEU A 89 4.59 -12.35 13.27
CA LEU A 89 4.66 -12.74 14.68
C LEU A 89 3.27 -12.98 15.28
N SER A 90 2.36 -12.03 15.09
CA SER A 90 0.97 -12.16 15.55
C SER A 90 0.26 -13.35 14.92
N SER A 91 0.49 -13.60 13.62
CA SER A 91 -0.07 -14.75 12.92
C SER A 91 0.45 -16.08 13.46
N VAL A 92 1.74 -16.17 13.81
CA VAL A 92 2.33 -17.37 14.42
C VAL A 92 1.70 -17.64 15.78
N PHE A 93 1.60 -16.64 16.65
CA PHE A 93 0.98 -16.83 17.97
C PHE A 93 -0.51 -17.18 17.87
N MET A 94 -1.25 -16.54 16.98
CA MET A 94 -2.65 -16.89 16.71
C MET A 94 -2.77 -18.32 16.15
N GLY A 95 -1.89 -18.72 15.23
CA GLY A 95 -1.86 -20.07 14.66
C GLY A 95 -1.59 -21.14 15.72
N MET A 96 -0.61 -20.90 16.61
CA MET A 96 -0.32 -21.80 17.74
C MET A 96 -1.48 -21.88 18.72
N ALA A 97 -2.11 -20.76 19.05
CA ALA A 97 -3.28 -20.72 19.92
C ALA A 97 -4.49 -21.42 19.29
N SER A 98 -4.68 -21.29 17.98
CA SER A 98 -5.73 -21.98 17.24
C SER A 98 -5.52 -23.50 17.29
N GLN A 99 -4.28 -23.98 17.15
CA GLN A 99 -3.96 -25.41 17.31
C GLN A 99 -4.21 -25.91 18.73
N ALA A 100 -4.03 -25.04 19.73
CA ALA A 100 -4.36 -25.33 21.13
C ALA A 100 -5.88 -25.26 21.45
N GLY A 101 -6.74 -25.02 20.46
CA GLY A 101 -8.20 -24.99 20.62
C GLY A 101 -8.75 -23.69 21.21
N VAL A 102 -7.98 -22.60 21.20
CA VAL A 102 -8.45 -21.29 21.67
C VAL A 102 -9.57 -20.78 20.76
N ASN A 103 -10.64 -20.25 21.37
CA ASN A 103 -11.79 -19.70 20.64
C ASN A 103 -11.43 -18.41 19.88
N THR A 104 -12.31 -17.99 18.96
CA THR A 104 -12.09 -16.80 18.10
C THR A 104 -11.77 -15.54 18.90
N PHE A 105 -12.46 -15.29 20.01
CA PHE A 105 -12.21 -14.11 20.85
C PHE A 105 -10.81 -14.14 21.48
N GLY A 106 -10.34 -15.31 21.91
CA GLY A 106 -8.99 -15.50 22.41
C GLY A 106 -7.92 -15.29 21.33
N LEU A 107 -8.18 -15.74 20.10
CA LEU A 107 -7.26 -15.48 18.97
C LEU A 107 -7.13 -13.99 18.67
N VAL A 108 -8.25 -13.26 18.67
CA VAL A 108 -8.24 -11.79 18.50
C VAL A 108 -7.43 -11.12 19.60
N ALA A 109 -7.64 -11.52 20.87
CA ALA A 109 -6.89 -10.97 22.00
C ALA A 109 -5.38 -11.22 21.88
N ILE A 110 -4.98 -12.42 21.46
CA ILE A 110 -3.56 -12.79 21.26
C ILE A 110 -2.93 -11.99 20.12
N GLY A 111 -3.63 -11.85 19.00
CA GLY A 111 -3.18 -11.03 17.87
C GLY A 111 -2.97 -9.57 18.28
N LEU A 112 -3.97 -8.98 18.93
CA LEU A 112 -3.89 -7.59 19.42
C LEU A 112 -2.78 -7.39 20.44
N PHE A 113 -2.64 -8.31 21.40
CA PHE A 113 -1.62 -8.21 22.44
C PHE A 113 -0.21 -8.33 21.87
N SER A 114 0.04 -9.35 21.05
CA SER A 114 1.36 -9.56 20.43
C SER A 114 1.75 -8.40 19.52
N GLY A 115 0.82 -7.92 18.69
CA GLY A 115 1.08 -6.80 17.79
C GLY A 115 1.32 -5.49 18.53
N SER A 116 0.50 -5.20 19.53
CA SER A 116 0.65 -3.99 20.36
C SER A 116 1.93 -4.01 21.18
N ALA A 117 2.31 -5.17 21.73
CA ALA A 117 3.53 -5.32 22.50
C ALA A 117 4.77 -5.09 21.64
N ALA A 118 4.83 -5.69 20.45
CA ALA A 118 5.94 -5.51 19.52
C ALA A 118 6.02 -4.07 18.99
N GLY A 119 4.89 -3.48 18.58
CA GLY A 119 4.82 -2.09 18.14
C GLY A 119 5.20 -1.09 19.23
N PHE A 120 4.77 -1.35 20.48
CA PHE A 120 5.18 -0.55 21.63
C PHE A 120 6.69 -0.64 21.86
N LEU A 121 7.28 -1.83 21.76
CA LEU A 121 8.72 -2.03 21.92
C LEU A 121 9.50 -1.21 20.88
N ASN A 122 9.10 -1.27 19.61
CA ASN A 122 9.71 -0.50 18.52
C ASN A 122 9.60 1.00 18.79
N GLY A 123 8.38 1.48 19.06
CA GLY A 123 8.14 2.89 19.35
C GLY A 123 8.90 3.39 20.59
N PHE A 124 8.99 2.57 21.63
CA PHE A 124 9.74 2.90 22.84
C PHE A 124 11.25 3.02 22.57
N ILE A 125 11.83 2.09 21.80
CA ILE A 125 13.26 2.14 21.48
C ILE A 125 13.57 3.38 20.64
N ILE A 126 12.76 3.67 19.62
CA ILE A 126 12.93 4.82 18.73
C ILE A 126 12.83 6.12 19.53
N THR A 127 11.77 6.29 20.32
CA THR A 127 11.51 7.53 21.06
C THR A 127 12.48 7.75 22.23
N LYS A 128 12.89 6.70 22.94
CA LYS A 128 13.77 6.83 24.11
C LYS A 128 15.25 6.97 23.75
N PHE A 129 15.71 6.22 22.74
CA PHE A 129 17.13 6.17 22.40
C PHE A 129 17.48 6.97 21.15
N GLY A 130 16.50 7.52 20.43
CA GLY A 130 16.73 8.34 19.24
C GLY A 130 17.38 7.56 18.09
N ILE A 131 17.22 6.23 18.07
CA ILE A 131 17.77 5.36 17.04
C ILE A 131 16.86 5.46 15.81
N PRO A 132 17.42 5.56 14.58
CA PRO A 132 16.63 5.59 13.36
C PRO A 132 15.64 4.41 13.27
N ALA A 133 14.39 4.69 12.90
CA ALA A 133 13.31 3.69 12.90
C ALA A 133 13.65 2.46 12.04
N ILE A 134 14.26 2.66 10.87
CA ILE A 134 14.66 1.57 9.98
C ILE A 134 15.60 0.55 10.64
N ALA A 135 16.47 0.98 11.55
CA ALA A 135 17.43 0.09 12.22
C ALA A 135 16.75 -0.75 13.31
N VAL A 136 15.76 -0.18 14.01
CA VAL A 136 14.97 -0.88 15.04
C VAL A 136 13.99 -1.85 14.39
N THR A 137 13.38 -1.44 13.28
CA THR A 137 12.27 -2.15 12.61
C THR A 137 12.72 -3.22 11.60
N LEU A 138 14.03 -3.42 11.43
CA LEU A 138 14.59 -4.46 10.57
C LEU A 138 14.44 -5.89 11.16
N GLY A 139 14.17 -5.97 12.47
CA GLY A 139 14.08 -7.21 13.25
C GLY A 139 12.70 -7.83 13.36
#